data_AF-A0A1H7W2C1-F1
#
_entry.id   AF-A0A1H7W2C1-F1
#
_cell.length_a   1.000
_cell.length_b   1.000
_cell.length_c   1.000
_cell.angle_alpha   90.00
_cell.angle_beta   90.00
_cell.angle_gamma   90.00
#
_symmetry.space_group_name_H-M   'P 1'
#
loop_
_entity.id
_entity.type
_entity.pdbx_description
1 polymer ?
#
loop_
_entity_poly.entity_id
_entity_poly.type
_entity_poly.pdbx_seq_one_letter_code
_entity_poly.pdbx_strand_id
1 'polypeptide(L)'
;MTWNEKDFPREVLEPFGIEVQTPDEFVLNQLMLEKLTALAALKRTRERWARPQYDAIALVELLEKRGLPQTAAHLRDVVALI
;
A
#
# COMPACT_ATOMS: atom_id res chain seq x y z
N MET A 1 0.49 9.43 8.98
CA MET A 1 0.60 7.98 8.78
C MET A 1 1.42 7.40 9.93
N THR A 2 0.89 6.43 10.66
CA THR A 2 1.61 5.75 11.76
C THR A 2 1.06 4.34 11.94
N TRP A 3 1.88 3.42 12.42
CA TRP A 3 1.42 2.09 12.89
C TRP A 3 0.87 2.13 14.31
N ASN A 4 1.07 3.25 15.00
CA ASN A 4 0.86 3.34 16.44
C ASN A 4 -0.41 4.13 16.76
N GLU A 5 -1.56 3.52 16.51
CA GLU A 5 -2.85 4.14 16.86
C GLU A 5 -3.02 4.36 18.36
N LYS A 6 -2.29 3.61 19.21
CA LYS A 6 -2.37 3.72 20.67
C LYS A 6 -1.84 5.06 21.20
N ASP A 7 -0.79 5.59 20.57
CA ASP A 7 -0.20 6.88 20.95
C ASP A 7 -0.90 8.06 20.24
N PHE A 8 -1.85 7.77 19.34
CA PHE A 8 -2.59 8.74 18.55
C PHE A 8 -4.11 8.45 18.63
N PRO A 9 -4.71 8.51 19.83
CA PRO A 9 -6.13 8.22 20.03
C PRO A 9 -7.01 9.18 19.21
N ARG A 10 -8.02 8.60 18.56
CA ARG A 10 -8.89 9.30 17.60
C ARG A 10 -9.62 10.48 18.24
N GLU A 11 -10.06 10.31 19.48
CA GLU A 11 -10.82 11.31 20.24
C GLU A 11 -10.02 12.59 20.49
N VAL A 12 -8.68 12.49 20.52
CA VAL A 12 -7.78 13.65 20.69
C VAL A 12 -7.52 14.36 19.36
N LEU A 13 -7.58 13.63 18.25
CA LEU A 13 -7.25 14.13 16.91
C LEU A 13 -8.45 14.69 16.14
N GLU A 14 -9.65 14.18 16.42
CA GLU A 14 -10.91 14.63 15.81
C GLU A 14 -11.12 16.15 15.89
N PRO A 15 -10.89 16.84 17.01
CA PRO A 15 -11.06 18.30 17.09
C PRO A 15 -10.14 19.09 16.15
N PHE A 16 -9.04 18.49 15.71
CA PHE A 16 -8.08 19.10 14.77
C PHE A 16 -8.33 18.70 13.32
N GLY A 17 -9.34 17.85 13.06
CA GLY A 17 -9.61 17.30 11.73
C GLY A 17 -8.50 16.38 11.23
N ILE A 18 -7.72 15.77 12.12
CA ILE A 18 -6.61 14.88 11.76
C ILE A 18 -7.09 13.44 11.78
N GLU A 19 -6.92 12.76 10.66
CA GLU A 19 -7.17 11.32 10.56
C GLU A 19 -5.85 10.53 10.60
N VAL A 20 -5.81 9.50 11.43
CA VAL A 20 -4.73 8.51 11.41
C VAL A 20 -5.03 7.48 10.33
N GLN A 21 -4.09 7.30 9.42
CA GLN A 21 -4.06 6.19 8.49
C GLN A 21 -2.84 5.33 8.78
N THR A 22 -3.04 4.02 8.80
CA THR A 22 -1.97 3.05 8.74
C THR A 22 -1.28 3.12 7.37
N PRO A 23 -0.03 2.65 7.23
CA PRO A 23 0.61 2.58 5.92
C PRO A 23 -0.14 1.73 4.90
N ASP A 24 -0.83 0.67 5.33
CA ASP A 24 -1.63 -0.17 4.42
C ASP A 24 -2.83 0.59 3.87
N GLU A 25 -3.58 1.26 4.74
CA GLU A 25 -4.72 2.10 4.32
C GLU A 25 -4.25 3.23 3.40
N PHE A 26 -3.15 3.89 3.74
CA PHE A 26 -2.63 4.98 2.92
C PHE A 26 -2.28 4.51 1.50
N VAL A 27 -1.54 3.40 1.37
CA VAL A 27 -1.14 2.88 0.06
C VAL A 27 -2.36 2.41 -0.74
N LEU A 28 -3.30 1.71 -0.09
CA LEU A 28 -4.54 1.30 -0.73
C LEU A 28 -5.35 2.52 -1.21
N ASN A 29 -5.46 3.56 -0.40
CA ASN A 29 -6.16 4.79 -0.77
C ASN A 29 -5.52 5.46 -2.00
N GLN A 30 -4.18 5.50 -2.09
CA GLN A 30 -3.51 6.03 -3.29
C GLN A 30 -3.75 5.17 -4.54
N LEU A 31 -3.76 3.84 -4.38
CA LEU A 31 -4.11 2.92 -5.46
C LEU A 31 -5.56 3.13 -5.93
N MET A 32 -6.49 3.38 -5.01
CA MET A 32 -7.90 3.58 -5.34
C MET A 32 -8.18 4.96 -5.93
N LEU A 33 -7.39 5.97 -5.58
CA LEU A 33 -7.53 7.34 -6.09
C LEU A 33 -7.28 7.42 -7.60
N GLU A 34 -6.18 6.83 -8.08
CA GLU A 34 -5.77 6.89 -9.49
C GLU A 34 -5.23 5.52 -9.96
N LYS A 35 -6.13 4.54 -10.01
CA LYS A 35 -5.79 3.11 -10.18
C LYS A 35 -4.82 2.82 -11.32
N LEU A 36 -5.11 3.25 -12.54
CA LEU A 36 -4.27 2.91 -13.69
C LEU A 36 -2.87 3.55 -13.58
N THR A 37 -2.80 4.80 -13.13
CA THR A 37 -1.53 5.52 -12.93
C THR A 37 -0.70 4.86 -11.84
N ALA A 38 -1.32 4.49 -10.72
CA ALA A 38 -0.66 3.87 -9.59
C ALA A 38 -0.15 2.45 -9.93
N LEU A 39 -0.96 1.62 -10.60
CA LEU A 39 -0.54 0.29 -11.06
C LEU A 39 0.61 0.38 -12.07
N ALA A 40 0.57 1.34 -13.00
CA ALA A 40 1.65 1.55 -13.96
C ALA A 40 2.96 1.98 -13.26
N ALA A 41 2.87 2.83 -12.24
CA ALA A 41 4.02 3.23 -11.42
C ALA A 41 4.59 2.05 -10.62
N LEU A 42 3.73 1.18 -10.08
CA LEU A 42 4.12 -0.02 -9.37
C LEU A 42 4.85 -1.00 -10.30
N LYS A 43 4.29 -1.25 -11.49
CA LYS A 43 4.91 -2.09 -12.53
C LYS A 43 6.32 -1.64 -12.89
N ARG A 44 6.45 -0.35 -13.22
CA ARG A 44 7.75 0.26 -13.52
C ARG A 44 8.73 0.12 -12.37
N THR A 45 8.24 0.22 -11.13
CA THR A 45 9.10 0.10 -9.94
C THR A 45 9.59 -1.33 -9.76
N ARG A 46 8.71 -2.33 -9.93
CA ARG A 46 9.07 -3.74 -9.91
C ARG A 46 10.10 -4.08 -11.00
N GLU A 47 9.87 -3.64 -12.23
CA GLU A 47 10.75 -3.94 -13.37
C GLU A 47 12.13 -3.30 -13.25
N ARG A 48 12.28 -2.19 -12.51
CA ARG A 48 13.59 -1.57 -12.22
C ARG A 48 14.42 -2.33 -11.19
N TRP A 49 13.83 -3.22 -10.39
CA TRP A 49 14.57 -3.99 -9.39
C TRP A 49 15.42 -5.06 -10.07
N ALA A 50 16.72 -4.78 -10.19
CA ALA A 50 17.68 -5.68 -10.82
C ALA A 50 18.13 -6.82 -9.88
N ARG A 51 18.06 -6.65 -8.55
CA ARG A 51 18.54 -7.63 -7.56
C ARG A 51 17.83 -7.51 -6.20
N PRO A 52 17.02 -8.51 -5.78
CA PRO A 52 16.49 -9.60 -6.59
C PRO A 52 15.45 -9.09 -7.59
N GLN A 53 15.31 -9.79 -8.71
CA GLN A 53 14.24 -9.53 -9.66
C GLN A 53 12.95 -10.15 -9.13
N TYR A 54 11.94 -9.32 -8.88
CA TYR A 54 10.63 -9.79 -8.41
C TYR A 54 9.67 -9.90 -9.59
N ASP A 55 8.97 -11.04 -9.69
CA ASP A 55 7.74 -11.09 -10.47
C ASP A 55 6.59 -10.43 -9.71
N ALA A 56 5.45 -10.27 -10.39
CA ALA A 56 4.29 -9.57 -9.82
C ALA A 56 3.74 -10.26 -8.56
N ILE A 57 3.76 -11.60 -8.52
CA ILE A 57 3.26 -12.39 -7.39
C ILE A 57 4.19 -12.20 -6.19
N ALA A 58 5.50 -12.31 -6.40
CA ALA A 58 6.50 -12.16 -5.37
C ALA A 58 6.52 -10.74 -4.78
N LEU A 59 6.21 -9.71 -5.58
CA LEU A 59 6.00 -8.35 -5.08
C LEU A 59 4.78 -8.29 -4.15
N VAL A 60 3.65 -8.88 -4.54
CA VAL A 60 2.43 -8.88 -3.72
C VAL A 60 2.66 -9.60 -2.39
N GLU A 61 3.30 -10.77 -2.41
CA GLU A 61 3.68 -11.49 -1.19
C GLU A 61 4.64 -10.70 -0.30
N LEU A 62 5.57 -9.95 -0.90
CA LEU A 62 6.48 -9.08 -0.17
C LEU A 62 5.72 -7.97 0.55
N LEU A 63 4.78 -7.30 -0.13
CA LEU A 63 3.98 -6.23 0.45
C LEU A 63 3.15 -6.75 1.64
N GLU A 64 2.51 -7.91 1.50
CA GLU A 64 1.79 -8.56 2.60
C GLU A 64 2.70 -8.84 3.80
N LYS A 65 3.87 -9.45 3.56
CA LYS A 65 4.87 -9.73 4.62
C LYS A 65 5.41 -8.46 5.29
N ARG A 66 5.30 -7.30 4.64
CA ARG A 66 5.72 -5.99 5.17
C ARG A 66 4.58 -5.23 5.86
N GLY A 67 3.46 -5.90 6.10
CA GLY A 67 2.34 -5.33 6.84
C GLY A 67 1.35 -4.58 5.96
N LEU A 68 1.31 -4.84 4.65
CA LEU A 68 0.33 -4.25 3.73
C LEU A 68 -0.70 -5.28 3.22
N PRO A 69 -1.41 -6.01 4.11
CA PRO A 69 -2.29 -7.11 3.71
C PRO A 69 -3.49 -6.67 2.86
N GLN A 70 -4.09 -5.51 3.11
CA GLN A 70 -5.24 -5.02 2.33
C GLN A 70 -4.79 -4.59 0.93
N THR A 71 -3.66 -3.87 0.85
CA THR A 71 -3.01 -3.54 -0.42
C THR A 71 -2.67 -4.80 -1.21
N ALA A 72 -2.06 -5.80 -0.55
CA ALA A 72 -1.69 -7.05 -1.20
C ALA A 72 -2.93 -7.81 -1.72
N ALA A 73 -4.00 -7.89 -0.92
CA ALA A 73 -5.26 -8.49 -1.35
C ALA A 73 -5.82 -7.81 -2.60
N HIS A 74 -5.87 -6.47 -2.63
CA HIS A 74 -6.31 -5.74 -3.82
C HIS A 74 -5.43 -6.01 -5.04
N LEU A 75 -4.11 -6.05 -4.86
CA LEU A 75 -3.17 -6.27 -5.96
C LEU A 75 -3.23 -7.71 -6.51
N ARG A 76 -3.68 -8.71 -5.73
CA ARG A 76 -3.93 -10.07 -6.23
C ARG A 76 -4.98 -10.08 -7.33
N ASP A 77 -6.05 -9.31 -7.17
CA ASP A 77 -7.15 -9.24 -8.14
C ASP A 77 -6.71 -8.62 -9.48
N VAL A 78 -5.65 -7.82 -9.46
CA VAL A 78 -5.12 -7.09 -10.62
C VAL A 78 -3.65 -7.43 -10.93
N VAL A 79 -3.16 -8.58 -10.46
CA VAL A 79 -1.73 -8.93 -10.49
C VAL A 79 -1.14 -8.93 -11.92
N ALA A 80 -1.96 -9.21 -12.93
CA ALA A 80 -1.56 -9.17 -14.34
C ALA A 80 -1.22 -7.76 -14.86
N LEU A 81 -1.59 -6.71 -14.13
CA LEU A 81 -1.37 -5.31 -14.51
C LEU A 81 -0.08 -4.70 -13.93
N ILE A 82 0.59 -5.40 -13.01
CA ILE A 82 1.73 -4.88 -12.24
C ILE A 82 3.02 -5.64 -12.47
#